data_AF-A0A6A5QXB8-F1
#
_entry.id   AF-A0A6A5QXB8-F1
#
_cell.length_a   1.000
_cell.length_b   1.000
_cell.length_c   1.000
_cell.angle_alpha   90.00
_cell.angle_beta   90.00
_cell.angle_gamma   90.00
#
_symmetry.space_group_name_H-M   'P 1'
#
loop_
_entity.id
_entity.type
_entity.pdbx_description
1 polymer ?
#
loop_
_entity_poly.entity_id
_entity_poly.type
_entity_poly.pdbx_seq_one_letter_code
_entity_poly.pdbx_strand_id
1 'polypeptide(L)'
;MALTTTAFPNSTATQSYANDHATSKGGKEYIRHITRGERPQLTTGTLINIVDHKGTQLMEFPLALFNAASTKKELVVNGKVTLPENYDTKQTKRLLTMMLMVPQHGCVCEFDKTDNTYIDLHFYSAAEYLGMDTFTRSIFDLYFKRVSSQIPAVANIEAIGLVRTSPGDKIFKQMSYRISVDYFEDKIANRLAFEAYLRTNERLRIAIEDVVARKEAASRREKNHEMHKAAFLERQRKREDYARVADEREERSKEWQRVTQEKLQACKIAEDLKEKKRAHQEIAVRTSMLVKKRTKQPMTLEEVRAHEKLFGKAVPF
;
A
#
# COMPACT_ATOMS: atom_id res chain seq x y z
N MET A 1 11.19 44.45 -6.24
CA MET A 1 12.15 44.65 -5.14
C MET A 1 11.39 44.35 -3.84
N ALA A 2 11.68 43.38 -3.00
CA ALA A 2 12.79 42.44 -2.85
C ALA A 2 12.23 41.04 -2.54
N LEU A 3 12.94 40.00 -2.97
CA LEU A 3 12.61 38.59 -2.80
C LEU A 3 13.10 38.11 -1.42
N THR A 4 12.21 37.57 -0.59
CA THR A 4 12.54 36.94 0.69
C THR A 4 12.90 35.48 0.48
N THR A 5 14.20 35.21 0.48
CA THR A 5 14.80 33.87 0.44
C THR A 5 14.76 33.26 1.84
N THR A 6 13.93 32.24 2.05
CA THR A 6 13.97 31.40 3.26
C THR A 6 15.02 30.31 3.08
N ALA A 7 16.19 30.50 3.70
CA ALA A 7 17.25 29.51 3.79
C ALA A 7 16.93 28.51 4.92
N PHE A 8 16.98 27.22 4.58
CA PHE A 8 16.92 26.11 5.53
C PHE A 8 18.22 26.07 6.37
N PRO A 9 18.16 25.88 7.70
CA PRO A 9 19.35 25.65 8.49
C PRO A 9 19.91 24.24 8.23
N ASN A 10 21.07 24.19 7.57
CA ASN A 10 21.95 23.03 7.56
C ASN A 10 22.49 22.78 8.99
N SER A 11 21.93 21.79 9.68
CA SER A 11 22.57 21.21 10.87
C SER A 11 23.48 20.08 10.41
N THR A 12 24.75 20.38 10.18
CA THR A 12 25.82 19.39 10.17
C THR A 12 26.10 18.99 11.61
N ALA A 13 25.30 18.05 12.13
CA ALA A 13 25.66 17.31 13.33
C ALA A 13 26.74 16.30 12.95
N THR A 14 28.00 16.70 13.10
CA THR A 14 29.13 15.79 13.18
C THR A 14 28.93 14.97 14.45
N GLN A 15 28.24 13.83 14.34
CA GLN A 15 28.17 12.85 15.41
C GLN A 15 29.58 12.30 15.62
N SER A 16 30.20 12.76 16.70
CA SER A 16 31.41 12.18 17.27
C SER A 16 31.17 10.68 17.51
N TYR A 17 31.93 9.84 16.81
CA TYR A 17 32.07 8.41 17.07
C TYR A 17 32.84 8.20 18.39
N ALA A 18 32.20 8.56 19.51
CA ALA A 18 32.74 8.38 20.84
C ALA A 18 31.97 7.23 21.51
N ASN A 19 32.53 6.02 21.39
CA ASN A 19 32.47 4.93 22.37
C ASN A 19 31.13 4.63 23.05
N ASP A 20 30.21 4.01 22.31
CA ASP A 20 29.21 3.11 22.90
C ASP A 20 29.86 1.73 23.17
N HIS A 21 30.76 1.66 24.15
CA HIS A 21 31.37 0.40 24.62
C HIS A 21 30.70 -0.17 25.89
N ALA A 22 29.49 0.29 26.23
CA ALA A 22 28.71 -0.27 27.32
C ALA A 22 27.67 -1.26 26.76
N THR A 23 27.69 -2.51 27.24
CA THR A 23 26.64 -3.56 27.15
C THR A 23 26.72 -4.66 26.07
N SER A 24 27.89 -5.16 25.70
CA SER A 24 27.93 -6.50 25.10
C SER A 24 27.62 -7.56 26.17
N LYS A 25 26.36 -8.02 26.23
CA LYS A 25 25.84 -8.98 27.24
C LYS A 25 26.37 -10.42 27.07
N GLY A 26 27.24 -10.69 26.10
CA GLY A 26 27.74 -12.01 25.70
C GLY A 26 27.78 -12.11 24.17
N GLY A 27 28.25 -13.23 23.63
CA GLY A 27 28.29 -13.48 22.18
C GLY A 27 29.65 -13.30 21.53
N LYS A 28 29.68 -13.42 20.20
CA LYS A 28 30.90 -13.33 19.39
C LYS A 28 31.66 -12.02 19.60
N GLU A 29 30.96 -10.88 19.60
CA GLU A 29 31.59 -9.58 19.80
C GLU A 29 32.18 -9.44 21.21
N TYR A 30 31.54 -10.02 22.23
CA TYR A 30 32.12 -10.04 23.59
C TYR A 30 33.46 -10.79 23.61
N ILE A 31 33.51 -12.01 23.07
CA ILE A 31 34.73 -12.83 23.07
C ILE A 31 35.83 -12.20 22.20
N ARG A 32 35.46 -11.46 21.14
CA ARG A 32 36.43 -10.68 20.34
C ARG A 32 37.17 -9.64 21.17
N HIS A 33 36.48 -8.98 22.09
CA HIS A 33 37.08 -7.97 22.96
C HIS A 33 37.97 -8.54 24.07
N ILE A 34 37.82 -9.83 24.42
CA ILE A 34 38.72 -10.51 25.34
C ILE A 34 40.08 -10.69 24.66
N THR A 35 41.15 -10.36 25.37
CA THR A 35 42.51 -10.48 24.82
C THR A 35 42.86 -11.94 24.53
N ARG A 36 43.72 -12.17 23.53
CA ARG A 36 44.12 -13.53 23.14
C ARG A 36 44.72 -14.33 24.31
N GLY A 37 45.41 -13.67 25.25
CA GLY A 37 46.00 -14.31 26.43
C GLY A 37 44.98 -14.71 27.50
N GLU A 38 43.87 -13.98 27.61
CA GLU A 38 42.82 -14.24 28.59
C GLU A 38 41.80 -15.27 28.10
N ARG A 39 41.55 -15.36 26.79
CA ARG A 39 40.54 -16.29 26.22
C ARG A 39 40.69 -17.74 26.72
N PRO A 40 41.88 -18.37 26.77
CA PRO A 40 42.00 -19.74 27.26
C PRO A 40 41.44 -19.96 28.68
N GLN A 41 41.45 -18.92 29.53
CA GLN A 41 40.88 -18.98 30.88
C GLN A 41 39.35 -19.20 30.88
N LEU A 42 38.67 -18.92 29.77
CA LEU A 42 37.23 -19.21 29.62
C LEU A 42 36.93 -20.71 29.64
N THR A 43 37.93 -21.55 29.33
CA THR A 43 37.77 -23.01 29.27
C THR A 43 38.04 -23.72 30.60
N THR A 44 38.42 -22.98 31.65
CA THR A 44 38.76 -23.53 32.96
C THR A 44 37.68 -23.24 34.01
N GLY A 45 37.75 -23.93 35.15
CA GLY A 45 36.87 -23.70 36.30
C GLY A 45 35.57 -24.51 36.27
N THR A 46 34.49 -23.91 36.77
CA THR A 46 33.18 -24.57 36.96
C THR A 46 32.59 -25.04 35.64
N LEU A 47 32.16 -26.30 35.60
CA LEU A 47 31.46 -26.90 34.46
C LEU A 47 29.94 -26.90 34.69
N ILE A 48 29.19 -26.74 33.61
CA ILE A 48 27.75 -26.95 33.55
C ILE A 48 27.43 -28.19 32.70
N ASN A 49 26.33 -28.86 33.04
CA ASN A 49 25.86 -30.01 32.28
C ASN A 49 24.87 -29.58 31.21
N ILE A 50 25.14 -29.90 29.95
CA ILE A 50 24.15 -29.80 28.89
C ILE A 50 23.44 -31.15 28.80
N VAL A 51 22.12 -31.15 28.98
CA VAL A 51 21.29 -32.37 28.98
C VAL A 51 20.21 -32.29 27.91
N ASP A 52 19.76 -33.43 27.41
CA ASP A 52 18.59 -33.49 26.53
C ASP A 52 17.27 -33.37 27.30
N HIS A 53 16.15 -33.38 26.58
CA HIS A 53 14.80 -33.30 27.14
C HIS A 53 14.44 -34.46 28.08
N LYS A 54 15.18 -35.59 28.03
CA LYS A 54 15.01 -36.76 28.90
C LYS A 54 15.94 -36.70 30.12
N GLY A 55 16.76 -35.65 30.24
CA GLY A 55 17.76 -35.52 31.29
C GLY A 55 19.06 -36.30 31.02
N THR A 56 19.24 -36.87 29.83
CA THR A 56 20.47 -37.55 29.44
C THR A 56 21.57 -36.52 29.24
N GLN A 57 22.71 -36.71 29.90
CA GLN A 57 23.86 -35.83 29.74
C GLN A 57 24.43 -35.93 28.33
N LEU A 58 24.53 -34.78 27.66
CA LEU A 58 25.10 -34.68 26.32
C LEU A 58 26.60 -34.38 26.38
N MET A 59 26.98 -33.38 27.17
CA MET A 59 28.34 -32.87 27.30
C MET A 59 28.45 -31.93 28.52
N GLU A 60 29.63 -31.89 29.15
CA GLU A 60 29.99 -30.84 30.11
C GLU A 60 30.59 -29.64 29.39
N PHE A 61 30.26 -28.43 29.83
CA PHE A 61 30.70 -27.21 29.19
C PHE A 61 31.17 -26.17 30.21
N PRO A 62 32.29 -25.45 29.99
CA PRO A 62 32.75 -24.42 30.93
C PRO A 62 31.75 -23.29 31.10
N LEU A 63 31.38 -22.98 32.36
CA LEU A 63 30.41 -21.93 32.68
C LEU A 63 30.90 -20.55 32.24
N ALA A 64 32.20 -20.27 32.41
CA ALA A 64 32.80 -19.01 32.00
C ALA A 64 32.67 -18.81 30.48
N LEU A 65 33.01 -19.84 29.68
CA LEU A 65 32.80 -19.81 28.24
C LEU A 65 31.33 -19.68 27.86
N PHE A 66 30.41 -20.39 28.55
CA PHE A 66 28.98 -20.24 28.31
C PHE A 66 28.52 -18.80 28.52
N ASN A 67 28.88 -18.20 29.65
CA ASN A 67 28.51 -16.83 29.99
C ASN A 67 29.15 -15.78 29.07
N ALA A 68 30.30 -16.08 28.48
CA ALA A 68 30.96 -15.21 27.50
C ALA A 68 30.33 -15.34 26.11
N ALA A 69 30.00 -16.57 25.68
CA ALA A 69 29.50 -16.87 24.34
C ALA A 69 27.97 -16.71 24.21
N SER A 70 27.22 -16.90 25.29
CA SER A 70 25.77 -16.87 25.31
C SER A 70 25.22 -15.51 25.71
N THR A 71 24.19 -15.08 25.01
CA THR A 71 23.33 -13.96 25.40
C THR A 71 22.24 -14.36 26.41
N LYS A 72 22.06 -15.67 26.67
CA LYS A 72 21.00 -16.26 27.50
C LYS A 72 21.57 -17.01 28.71
N LYS A 73 22.20 -16.27 29.61
CA LYS A 73 22.88 -16.83 30.81
C LYS A 73 21.91 -17.48 31.78
N GLU A 74 20.66 -17.00 31.78
CA GLU A 74 19.54 -17.51 32.57
C GLU A 74 19.13 -18.95 32.23
N LEU A 75 19.61 -19.51 31.11
CA LEU A 75 19.37 -20.91 30.76
C LEU A 75 20.07 -21.88 31.73
N VAL A 76 21.09 -21.42 32.44
CA VAL A 76 21.80 -22.23 33.42
C VAL A 76 20.99 -22.25 34.72
N VAL A 77 20.32 -23.37 34.99
CA VAL A 77 19.55 -23.60 36.22
C VAL A 77 20.19 -24.75 36.98
N ASN A 78 20.61 -24.52 38.22
CA ASN A 78 21.29 -25.52 39.06
C ASN A 78 22.50 -26.18 38.37
N GLY A 79 23.27 -25.40 37.62
CA GLY A 79 24.44 -25.88 36.89
C GLY A 79 24.11 -26.75 35.67
N LYS A 80 22.87 -26.71 35.16
CA LYS A 80 22.43 -27.48 34.00
C LYS A 80 21.70 -26.61 32.98
N VAL A 81 21.81 -26.99 31.71
CA VAL A 81 21.02 -26.45 30.60
C VAL A 81 20.30 -27.61 29.93
N THR A 82 18.97 -27.54 29.85
CA THR A 82 18.14 -28.62 29.29
C THR A 82 17.68 -28.25 27.88
N LEU A 83 17.98 -29.10 26.89
CA LEU A 83 17.52 -28.90 25.52
C LEU A 83 16.07 -29.37 25.34
N PRO A 84 15.23 -28.65 24.57
CA PRO A 84 13.89 -29.11 24.21
C PRO A 84 13.93 -30.32 23.26
N GLU A 85 12.83 -31.07 23.19
CA GLU A 85 12.71 -32.31 22.42
C GLU A 85 13.04 -32.17 20.93
N ASN A 86 12.66 -31.04 20.32
CA ASN A 86 12.80 -30.80 18.88
C ASN A 86 14.23 -30.41 18.44
N TYR A 87 15.21 -30.44 19.35
CA TYR A 87 16.60 -30.07 19.05
C TYR A 87 17.45 -31.31 18.79
N ASP A 88 18.18 -31.27 17.67
CA ASP A 88 19.13 -32.31 17.32
C ASP A 88 20.34 -32.26 18.28
N THR A 89 20.48 -33.32 19.07
CA THR A 89 21.54 -33.45 20.08
C THR A 89 22.93 -33.58 19.43
N LYS A 90 23.04 -34.17 18.24
CA LYS A 90 24.30 -34.27 17.49
C LYS A 90 24.76 -32.91 17.02
N GLN A 91 23.85 -32.09 16.47
CA GLN A 91 24.21 -30.72 16.06
C GLN A 91 24.51 -29.82 17.25
N THR A 92 23.84 -30.03 18.38
CA THR A 92 24.16 -29.30 19.61
C THR A 92 25.55 -29.66 20.14
N LYS A 93 25.89 -30.96 20.18
CA LYS A 93 27.25 -31.41 20.53
C LYS A 93 28.30 -30.84 19.60
N ARG A 94 28.03 -30.81 18.29
CA ARG A 94 28.91 -30.19 17.29
C ARG A 94 29.15 -28.71 17.61
N LEU A 95 28.09 -27.94 17.87
CA LEU A 95 28.18 -26.52 18.24
C LEU A 95 29.05 -26.33 19.48
N LEU A 96 28.77 -27.06 20.55
CA LEU A 96 29.52 -26.95 21.80
C LEU A 96 31.00 -27.33 21.61
N THR A 97 31.27 -28.38 20.83
CA THR A 97 32.65 -28.78 20.50
C THR A 97 33.40 -27.68 19.76
N MET A 98 32.75 -27.05 18.76
CA MET A 98 33.34 -25.92 18.03
C MET A 98 33.55 -24.70 18.94
N MET A 99 32.62 -24.43 19.86
CA MET A 99 32.75 -23.36 20.84
C MET A 99 33.93 -23.56 21.79
N LEU A 100 34.25 -24.80 22.19
CA LEU A 100 35.44 -25.09 23.00
C LEU A 100 36.76 -24.72 22.30
N MET A 101 36.77 -24.69 20.97
CA MET A 101 37.95 -24.30 20.19
C MET A 101 38.10 -22.78 20.03
N VAL A 102 36.99 -22.03 20.09
CA VAL A 102 36.98 -20.57 19.89
C VAL A 102 38.01 -19.83 20.77
N PRO A 103 38.16 -20.13 22.07
CA PRO A 103 39.15 -19.47 22.91
C PRO A 103 40.60 -19.63 22.47
N GLN A 104 40.92 -20.71 21.75
CA GLN A 104 42.29 -21.03 21.30
C GLN A 104 42.61 -20.41 19.93
N HIS A 105 41.60 -20.01 19.16
CA HIS A 105 41.79 -19.44 17.83
C HIS A 105 42.36 -18.01 17.87
N GLY A 106 43.17 -17.69 16.84
CA GLY A 106 43.72 -16.34 16.64
C GLY A 106 42.63 -15.30 16.38
N CYS A 107 41.60 -15.65 15.61
CA CYS A 107 40.39 -14.84 15.39
C CYS A 107 39.18 -15.51 16.02
N VAL A 108 38.22 -14.69 16.46
CA VAL A 108 36.86 -15.15 16.78
C VAL A 108 36.00 -14.86 15.55
N CYS A 109 35.74 -15.90 14.78
CA CYS A 109 35.07 -15.83 13.49
C CYS A 109 33.71 -16.56 13.54
N GLU A 110 32.85 -16.34 12.55
CA GLU A 110 31.62 -17.12 12.42
C GLU A 110 31.92 -18.55 11.98
N PHE A 111 31.03 -19.47 12.30
CA PHE A 111 31.13 -20.85 11.86
C PHE A 111 30.61 -21.00 10.44
N ASP A 112 31.35 -21.77 9.65
CA ASP A 112 31.01 -22.02 8.26
C ASP A 112 29.77 -22.92 8.14
N LYS A 113 29.00 -22.65 7.07
CA LYS A 113 27.93 -23.53 6.61
C LYS A 113 28.49 -24.88 6.16
N THR A 114 27.63 -25.88 6.10
CA THR A 114 27.90 -27.13 5.39
C THR A 114 27.18 -27.14 4.04
N ASP A 115 27.21 -28.28 3.35
CA ASP A 115 26.42 -28.50 2.14
C ASP A 115 25.06 -29.14 2.45
N ASN A 116 24.80 -29.47 3.71
CA ASN A 116 23.57 -30.11 4.14
C ASN A 116 22.66 -29.12 4.89
N THR A 117 21.57 -28.73 4.22
CA THR A 117 20.56 -27.80 4.74
C THR A 117 20.00 -28.24 6.10
N TYR A 118 19.69 -29.52 6.29
CA TYR A 118 19.13 -30.02 7.55
C TYR A 118 20.12 -29.83 8.71
N ILE A 119 21.39 -30.19 8.47
CA ILE A 119 22.47 -30.06 9.45
C ILE A 119 22.66 -28.59 9.84
N ASP A 120 22.73 -27.71 8.86
CA ASP A 120 22.95 -26.28 9.09
C ASP A 120 21.82 -25.62 9.87
N LEU A 121 20.56 -25.95 9.55
CA LEU A 121 19.41 -25.38 10.23
C LEU A 121 19.29 -25.85 11.68
N HIS A 122 19.57 -27.13 11.94
CA HIS A 122 19.63 -27.63 13.33
C HIS A 122 20.82 -27.06 14.10
N PHE A 123 21.95 -26.87 13.44
CA PHE A 123 23.13 -26.22 14.02
C PHE A 123 22.84 -24.76 14.41
N TYR A 124 22.25 -23.98 13.51
CA TYR A 124 21.79 -22.62 13.82
C TYR A 124 20.71 -22.62 14.91
N SER A 125 19.77 -23.56 14.87
CA SER A 125 18.71 -23.65 15.88
C SER A 125 19.29 -23.87 17.27
N ALA A 126 20.22 -24.81 17.41
CA ALA A 126 20.92 -25.05 18.68
C ALA A 126 21.64 -23.78 19.17
N ALA A 127 22.27 -23.03 18.26
CA ALA A 127 22.91 -21.78 18.59
C ALA A 127 21.92 -20.70 19.05
N GLU A 128 20.80 -20.49 18.34
CA GLU A 128 19.76 -19.54 18.76
C GLU A 128 19.14 -19.94 20.10
N TYR A 129 18.92 -21.22 20.35
CA TYR A 129 18.42 -21.70 21.64
C TYR A 129 19.38 -21.35 22.77
N LEU A 130 20.67 -21.70 22.61
CA LEU A 130 21.71 -21.46 23.60
C LEU A 130 22.19 -20.00 23.66
N GLY A 131 21.63 -19.10 22.86
CA GLY A 131 22.00 -17.67 22.82
C GLY A 131 23.37 -17.39 22.17
N MET A 132 23.86 -18.31 21.33
CA MET A 132 25.14 -18.27 20.63
C MET A 132 24.97 -18.00 19.12
N ASP A 133 23.81 -17.49 18.70
CA ASP A 133 23.44 -17.25 17.29
C ASP A 133 24.40 -16.30 16.55
N THR A 134 25.06 -15.40 17.27
CA THR A 134 26.06 -14.48 16.69
C THR A 134 27.24 -15.18 16.01
N PHE A 135 27.51 -16.45 16.36
CA PHE A 135 28.51 -17.30 15.71
C PHE A 135 28.00 -17.98 14.45
N THR A 136 26.68 -18.09 14.26
CA THR A 136 26.05 -18.88 13.20
C THR A 136 25.11 -18.06 12.32
N ARG A 137 25.05 -16.73 12.50
CA ARG A 137 24.08 -15.85 11.87
C ARG A 137 24.13 -15.89 10.35
N SER A 138 25.32 -15.92 9.76
CA SER A 138 25.49 -16.06 8.30
C SER A 138 24.81 -17.30 7.72
N ILE A 139 24.73 -18.40 8.48
CA ILE A 139 24.04 -19.62 8.06
C ILE A 139 22.54 -19.35 7.89
N PHE A 140 21.90 -18.74 8.89
CA PHE A 140 20.48 -18.39 8.80
C PHE A 140 20.21 -17.42 7.66
N ASP A 141 21.00 -16.34 7.57
CA ASP A 141 20.82 -15.30 6.54
C ASP A 141 20.96 -15.88 5.12
N LEU A 142 21.89 -16.81 4.92
CA LEU A 142 22.06 -17.54 3.66
C LEU A 142 20.78 -18.29 3.27
N TYR A 143 20.25 -19.13 4.15
CA TYR A 143 19.07 -19.94 3.86
C TYR A 143 17.82 -19.08 3.73
N PHE A 144 17.66 -18.08 4.60
CA PHE A 144 16.55 -17.13 4.53
C PHE A 144 16.53 -16.35 3.21
N LYS A 145 17.70 -15.86 2.77
CA LYS A 145 17.85 -15.21 1.46
C LYS A 145 17.53 -16.18 0.31
N ARG A 146 18.05 -17.40 0.37
CA ARG A 146 17.85 -18.42 -0.67
C ARG A 146 16.37 -18.76 -0.87
N VAL A 147 15.62 -18.98 0.21
CA VAL A 147 14.18 -19.30 0.12
C VAL A 147 13.33 -18.08 -0.27
N SER A 148 13.85 -16.86 -0.06
CA SER A 148 13.16 -15.63 -0.46
C SER A 148 13.35 -15.31 -1.95
N SER A 149 14.50 -15.67 -2.53
CA SER A 149 14.84 -15.34 -3.91
C SER A 149 14.32 -16.34 -4.94
N GLN A 150 14.25 -17.62 -4.59
CA GLN A 150 13.89 -18.68 -5.54
C GLN A 150 13.25 -19.88 -4.84
N ILE A 151 12.48 -20.67 -5.59
CA ILE A 151 11.95 -21.96 -5.12
C ILE A 151 13.13 -22.92 -4.88
N PRO A 152 13.32 -23.45 -3.66
CA PRO A 152 14.38 -24.40 -3.39
C PRO A 152 14.15 -25.74 -4.10
N ALA A 153 15.22 -26.48 -4.35
CA ALA A 153 15.13 -27.87 -4.80
C ALA A 153 14.35 -28.73 -3.79
N VAL A 154 13.71 -29.81 -4.26
CA VAL A 154 12.87 -30.70 -3.44
C VAL A 154 13.59 -31.20 -2.18
N ALA A 155 14.85 -31.62 -2.30
CA ALA A 155 15.65 -32.06 -1.16
C ALA A 155 15.80 -30.97 -0.06
N ASN A 156 15.88 -29.69 -0.46
CA ASN A 156 15.93 -28.57 0.49
C ASN A 156 14.55 -28.27 1.09
N ILE A 157 13.47 -28.42 0.32
CA ILE A 157 12.10 -28.28 0.82
C ILE A 157 11.84 -29.33 1.91
N GLU A 158 12.24 -30.58 1.66
CA GLU A 158 12.12 -31.67 2.63
C GLU A 158 12.99 -31.42 3.86
N ALA A 159 14.26 -31.06 3.67
CA ALA A 159 15.16 -30.75 4.76
C ALA A 159 14.60 -29.64 5.66
N ILE A 160 14.12 -28.52 5.09
CA ILE A 160 13.51 -27.41 5.83
C ILE A 160 12.20 -27.87 6.49
N GLY A 161 11.38 -28.66 5.80
CA GLY A 161 10.10 -29.16 6.30
C GLY A 161 10.23 -30.08 7.52
N LEU A 162 11.36 -30.76 7.69
CA LEU A 162 11.66 -31.62 8.83
C LEU A 162 12.07 -30.83 10.08
N VAL A 163 12.65 -29.64 9.93
CA VAL A 163 13.08 -28.82 11.08
C VAL A 163 11.85 -28.14 11.72
N ARG A 164 11.60 -28.45 13.00
CA ARG A 164 10.44 -27.97 13.80
C ARG A 164 10.83 -27.02 14.93
N THR A 165 12.02 -26.44 14.84
CA THR A 165 12.50 -25.41 15.77
C THR A 165 11.96 -24.04 15.35
N SER A 166 11.91 -23.06 16.28
CA SER A 166 11.51 -21.68 15.96
C SER A 166 12.22 -21.11 14.71
N PRO A 167 13.54 -21.31 14.54
CA PRO A 167 14.24 -20.76 13.37
C PRO A 167 13.95 -21.53 12.08
N GLY A 168 13.85 -22.85 12.17
CA GLY A 168 13.41 -23.70 11.07
C GLY A 168 12.01 -23.31 10.59
N ASP A 169 11.10 -23.05 11.52
CA ASP A 169 9.74 -22.62 11.23
C ASP A 169 9.67 -21.24 10.55
N LYS A 170 10.54 -20.29 10.93
CA LYS A 170 10.66 -18.99 10.24
C LYS A 170 11.06 -19.19 8.77
N ILE A 171 12.08 -20.00 8.52
CA ILE A 171 12.55 -20.30 7.15
C ILE A 171 11.49 -21.08 6.37
N PHE A 172 10.85 -22.07 7.01
CA PHE A 172 9.77 -22.85 6.42
C PHE A 172 8.61 -21.95 5.99
N LYS A 173 8.16 -21.02 6.85
CA LYS A 173 7.08 -20.07 6.53
C LYS A 173 7.43 -19.17 5.35
N GLN A 174 8.66 -18.68 5.30
CA GLN A 174 9.11 -17.84 4.19
C GLN A 174 9.18 -18.63 2.87
N MET A 175 9.72 -19.85 2.92
CA MET A 175 9.76 -20.79 1.80
C MET A 175 8.36 -21.14 1.31
N SER A 176 7.46 -21.54 2.22
CA SER A 176 6.09 -21.92 1.87
C SER A 176 5.34 -20.74 1.29
N TYR A 177 5.48 -19.54 1.85
CA TYR A 177 4.89 -18.32 1.30
C TYR A 177 5.35 -18.08 -0.13
N ARG A 178 6.65 -18.15 -0.41
CA ARG A 178 7.20 -17.95 -1.76
C ARG A 178 6.64 -18.96 -2.75
N ILE A 179 6.67 -20.24 -2.38
CA ILE A 179 6.12 -21.33 -3.20
C ILE A 179 4.62 -21.12 -3.45
N SER A 180 3.87 -20.66 -2.44
CA SER A 180 2.44 -20.40 -2.57
C SER A 180 2.13 -19.27 -3.53
N VAL A 181 2.94 -18.20 -3.51
CA VAL A 181 2.81 -17.09 -4.47
C VAL A 181 3.05 -17.60 -5.89
N ASP A 182 4.14 -18.34 -6.11
CA ASP A 182 4.45 -18.88 -7.43
C ASP A 182 3.41 -19.94 -7.87
N TYR A 183 2.80 -20.69 -6.94
CA TYR A 183 1.68 -21.61 -7.22
C TYR A 183 0.41 -20.85 -7.61
N PHE A 184 0.05 -19.79 -6.88
CA PHE A 184 -1.13 -18.96 -7.17
C PHE A 184 -1.02 -18.21 -8.49
N GLU A 185 0.19 -17.77 -8.85
CA GLU A 185 0.48 -17.03 -10.09
C GLU A 185 0.75 -17.96 -11.30
N ASP A 186 0.50 -19.27 -11.16
CA ASP A 186 0.73 -20.28 -12.20
C ASP A 186 2.18 -20.33 -12.74
N LYS A 187 3.17 -19.99 -11.90
CA LYS A 187 4.60 -19.93 -12.25
C LYS A 187 5.35 -21.25 -12.03
N ILE A 188 4.67 -22.29 -11.55
CA ILE A 188 5.28 -23.61 -11.34
C ILE A 188 5.29 -24.38 -12.66
N ALA A 189 6.49 -24.66 -13.19
CA ALA A 189 6.69 -25.27 -14.51
C ALA A 189 5.99 -26.63 -14.70
N ASN A 190 5.88 -27.45 -13.65
CA ASN A 190 5.15 -28.73 -13.68
C ASN A 190 4.17 -28.83 -12.51
N ARG A 191 3.01 -28.21 -12.68
CA ARG A 191 1.97 -28.14 -11.64
C ARG A 191 1.45 -29.51 -11.20
N LEU A 192 1.22 -30.43 -12.14
CA LEU A 192 0.69 -31.76 -11.81
C LEU A 192 1.64 -32.58 -10.94
N ALA A 193 2.94 -32.59 -11.29
CA ALA A 193 3.94 -33.26 -10.48
C ALA A 193 4.08 -32.60 -9.09
N PHE A 194 3.99 -31.27 -9.04
CA PHE A 194 4.03 -30.54 -7.78
C PHE A 194 2.82 -30.85 -6.90
N GLU A 195 1.61 -30.92 -7.44
CA GLU A 195 0.40 -31.30 -6.70
C GLU A 195 0.47 -32.75 -6.20
N ALA A 196 1.05 -33.66 -6.98
CA ALA A 196 1.33 -35.03 -6.51
C ALA A 196 2.31 -35.03 -5.33
N TYR A 197 3.36 -34.19 -5.37
CA TYR A 197 4.30 -34.00 -4.27
C TYR A 197 3.64 -33.37 -3.02
N LEU A 198 2.71 -32.43 -3.19
CA LEU A 198 2.01 -31.85 -2.03
C LEU A 198 1.21 -32.90 -1.25
N ARG A 199 0.71 -33.96 -1.91
CA ARG A 199 0.04 -35.07 -1.23
C ARG A 199 0.97 -35.87 -0.31
N THR A 200 2.27 -35.87 -0.59
CA THR A 200 3.26 -36.55 0.27
C THR A 200 3.77 -35.66 1.40
N ASN A 201 3.59 -34.33 1.30
CA ASN A 201 4.07 -33.38 2.29
C ASN A 201 2.92 -32.52 2.86
N GLU A 202 2.21 -33.09 3.83
CA GLU A 202 1.03 -32.47 4.45
C GLU A 202 1.31 -31.08 5.04
N ARG A 203 2.46 -30.91 5.69
CA ARG A 203 2.85 -29.62 6.30
C ARG A 203 2.93 -28.52 5.24
N LEU A 204 3.54 -28.81 4.11
CA LEU A 204 3.68 -27.85 3.01
C LEU A 204 2.35 -27.60 2.32
N ARG A 205 1.55 -28.65 2.11
CA ARG A 205 0.21 -28.56 1.53
C ARG A 205 -0.68 -27.60 2.30
N ILE A 206 -0.81 -27.80 3.61
CA ILE A 206 -1.61 -26.91 4.49
C ILE A 206 -1.11 -25.47 4.41
N ALA A 207 0.21 -25.26 4.44
CA ALA A 207 0.79 -23.92 4.39
C ALA A 207 0.51 -23.21 3.06
N ILE A 208 0.49 -23.95 1.94
CA ILE A 208 0.17 -23.42 0.62
C ILE A 208 -1.32 -23.09 0.52
N GLU A 209 -2.19 -24.01 0.93
CA GLU A 209 -3.64 -23.82 0.91
C GLU A 209 -4.06 -22.57 1.71
N ASP A 210 -3.48 -22.34 2.89
CA ASP A 210 -3.75 -21.14 3.71
C ASP A 210 -3.33 -19.84 2.99
N VAL A 211 -2.15 -19.81 2.36
CA VAL A 211 -1.68 -18.61 1.65
C VAL A 211 -2.49 -18.37 0.38
N VAL A 212 -2.81 -19.42 -0.38
CA VAL A 212 -3.66 -19.34 -1.58
C VAL A 212 -5.04 -18.82 -1.23
N ALA A 213 -5.68 -19.35 -0.18
CA ALA A 213 -6.99 -18.88 0.28
C ALA A 213 -6.98 -17.38 0.66
N ARG A 214 -5.91 -16.91 1.32
CA ARG A 214 -5.74 -15.49 1.65
C ARG A 214 -5.55 -14.62 0.40
N LYS A 215 -4.76 -15.09 -0.57
CA LYS A 215 -4.51 -14.39 -1.83
C LYS A 215 -5.78 -14.30 -2.68
N GLU A 216 -6.56 -15.37 -2.75
CA GLU A 216 -7.87 -15.34 -3.40
C GLU A 216 -8.83 -14.35 -2.74
N ALA A 217 -8.92 -14.36 -1.40
CA ALA A 217 -9.76 -13.43 -0.68
C ALA A 217 -9.34 -11.97 -0.91
N ALA A 218 -8.03 -11.70 -0.94
CA ALA A 218 -7.49 -10.39 -1.27
C ALA A 218 -7.83 -9.96 -2.71
N SER A 219 -7.64 -10.85 -3.68
CA SER A 219 -7.97 -10.58 -5.10
C SER A 219 -9.46 -10.30 -5.30
N ARG A 220 -10.36 -11.03 -4.60
CA ARG A 220 -11.80 -10.75 -4.64
C ARG A 220 -12.14 -9.37 -4.06
N ARG A 221 -11.50 -8.97 -2.96
CA ARG A 221 -11.69 -7.64 -2.36
C ARG A 221 -11.22 -6.52 -3.28
N GLU A 222 -10.08 -6.71 -3.93
CA GLU A 222 -9.52 -5.75 -4.90
C GLU A 222 -10.46 -5.58 -6.09
N LYS A 223 -10.92 -6.68 -6.71
CA LYS A 223 -11.91 -6.64 -7.80
C LYS A 223 -13.20 -5.93 -7.38
N ASN A 224 -13.71 -6.19 -6.18
CA ASN A 224 -14.89 -5.50 -5.68
C ASN A 224 -14.64 -4.00 -5.49
N HIS A 225 -13.48 -3.62 -4.96
CA HIS A 225 -13.10 -2.21 -4.80
C HIS A 225 -13.01 -1.50 -6.16
N GLU A 226 -12.40 -2.14 -7.15
CA GLU A 226 -12.32 -1.61 -8.52
C GLU A 226 -13.70 -1.43 -9.16
N MET A 227 -14.60 -2.41 -9.01
CA MET A 227 -15.99 -2.30 -9.48
C MET A 227 -16.73 -1.14 -8.80
N HIS A 228 -16.58 -0.98 -7.49
CA HIS A 228 -17.18 0.14 -6.76
C HIS A 228 -16.62 1.49 -7.21
N LYS A 229 -15.31 1.58 -7.43
CA LYS A 229 -14.66 2.78 -7.95
C LYS A 229 -15.14 3.13 -9.35
N ALA A 230 -15.26 2.14 -10.24
CA ALA A 230 -15.79 2.33 -11.59
C ALA A 230 -17.25 2.81 -11.56
N ALA A 231 -18.10 2.19 -10.73
CA ALA A 231 -19.50 2.59 -10.58
C ALA A 231 -19.64 4.01 -9.98
N PHE A 232 -18.76 4.39 -9.04
CA PHE A 232 -18.71 5.74 -8.50
C PHE A 232 -18.36 6.77 -9.58
N LEU A 233 -17.31 6.52 -10.37
CA LEU A 233 -16.91 7.39 -11.47
C LEU A 233 -18.00 7.53 -12.53
N GLU A 234 -18.71 6.45 -12.86
CA GLU A 234 -19.84 6.49 -13.78
C GLU A 234 -21.00 7.36 -13.25
N ARG A 235 -21.34 7.22 -11.96
CA ARG A 235 -22.36 8.06 -11.32
C ARG A 235 -21.96 9.53 -11.31
N GLN A 236 -20.69 9.82 -11.08
CA GLN A 236 -20.17 11.18 -11.12
C GLN A 236 -20.30 11.78 -12.52
N ARG A 237 -19.87 11.06 -13.56
CA ARG A 237 -20.04 11.48 -14.97
C ARG A 237 -21.49 11.76 -15.32
N LYS A 238 -22.42 10.86 -14.93
CA LYS A 238 -23.85 11.07 -15.17
C LYS A 238 -24.35 12.34 -14.48
N ARG A 239 -23.93 12.63 -13.25
CA ARG A 239 -24.31 13.87 -12.55
C ARG A 239 -23.78 15.12 -13.25
N GLU A 240 -22.53 15.09 -13.69
CA GLU A 240 -21.92 16.19 -14.45
C GLU A 240 -22.64 16.41 -15.79
N ASP A 241 -22.99 15.34 -16.52
CA ASP A 241 -23.77 15.44 -17.75
C ASP A 241 -25.19 15.98 -17.50
N TYR A 242 -25.87 15.52 -16.44
CA TYR A 242 -27.19 16.06 -16.07
C TYR A 242 -27.12 17.54 -15.69
N ALA A 243 -26.08 17.95 -14.96
CA ALA A 243 -25.87 19.35 -14.61
C ALA A 243 -25.65 20.19 -15.89
N ARG A 244 -24.79 19.74 -16.81
CA ARG A 244 -24.58 20.42 -18.09
C ARG A 244 -25.86 20.57 -18.90
N VAL A 245 -26.67 19.52 -19.00
CA VAL A 245 -27.95 19.56 -19.72
C VAL A 245 -28.96 20.49 -19.02
N ALA A 246 -28.96 20.53 -17.68
CA ALA A 246 -29.81 21.44 -16.93
C ALA A 246 -29.40 22.91 -17.17
N ASP A 247 -28.09 23.20 -17.13
CA ASP A 247 -27.55 24.54 -17.40
C ASP A 247 -27.89 25.00 -18.82
N GLU A 248 -27.66 24.15 -19.83
CA GLU A 248 -28.04 24.45 -21.23
C GLU A 248 -29.55 24.71 -21.38
N ARG A 249 -30.39 23.99 -20.62
CA ARG A 249 -31.84 24.17 -20.67
C ARG A 249 -32.24 25.47 -20.00
N GLU A 250 -31.59 25.85 -18.91
CA GLU A 250 -31.81 27.12 -18.23
C GLU A 250 -31.38 28.29 -19.12
N GLU A 251 -30.22 28.19 -19.78
CA GLU A 251 -29.75 29.20 -20.74
C GLU A 251 -30.73 29.38 -21.91
N ARG A 252 -31.18 28.27 -22.53
CA ARG A 252 -32.20 28.33 -23.59
C ARG A 252 -33.51 28.94 -23.10
N SER A 253 -33.92 28.65 -21.87
CA SER A 253 -35.12 29.23 -21.26
C SER A 253 -34.99 30.75 -21.07
N LYS A 254 -33.84 31.21 -20.56
CA LYS A 254 -33.54 32.65 -20.41
C LYS A 254 -33.52 33.36 -21.76
N GLU A 255 -32.91 32.75 -22.77
CA GLU A 255 -32.87 33.31 -24.13
C GLU A 255 -34.26 33.38 -24.75
N TRP A 256 -35.08 32.32 -24.61
CA TRP A 256 -36.46 32.32 -25.09
C TRP A 256 -37.31 33.40 -24.41
N GLN A 257 -37.14 33.60 -23.10
CA GLN A 257 -37.80 34.68 -22.36
C GLN A 257 -37.37 36.07 -22.89
N ARG A 258 -36.08 36.28 -23.14
CA ARG A 258 -35.56 37.54 -23.69
C ARG A 258 -36.16 37.84 -25.07
N VAL A 259 -36.11 36.86 -25.99
CA VAL A 259 -36.69 37.00 -27.34
C VAL A 259 -38.19 37.28 -27.29
N THR A 260 -38.91 36.63 -26.38
CA THR A 260 -40.36 36.84 -26.24
C THR A 260 -40.67 38.24 -25.70
N GLN A 261 -39.88 38.73 -24.74
CA GLN A 261 -40.01 40.10 -24.24
C GLN A 261 -39.68 41.15 -25.31
N GLU A 262 -38.61 40.96 -26.08
CA GLU A 262 -38.24 41.83 -27.20
C GLU A 262 -39.36 41.89 -28.25
N LYS A 263 -39.96 40.74 -28.60
CA LYS A 263 -41.10 40.68 -29.52
C LYS A 263 -42.33 41.41 -28.98
N LEU A 264 -42.65 41.23 -27.69
CA LEU A 264 -43.77 41.94 -27.06
C LEU A 264 -43.54 43.46 -27.04
N GLN A 265 -42.33 43.91 -26.74
CA GLN A 265 -41.98 45.32 -26.80
C GLN A 265 -42.06 45.87 -28.23
N ALA A 266 -41.56 45.15 -29.22
CA ALA A 266 -41.66 45.53 -30.62
C ALA A 266 -43.12 45.63 -31.11
N CYS A 267 -43.98 44.71 -30.67
CA CYS A 267 -45.42 44.78 -30.94
C CYS A 267 -46.06 46.02 -30.32
N LYS A 268 -45.77 46.33 -29.05
CA LYS A 268 -46.28 47.55 -28.39
C LYS A 268 -45.83 48.83 -29.10
N ILE A 269 -44.55 48.92 -29.46
CA ILE A 269 -44.01 50.06 -30.22
C ILE A 269 -44.72 50.18 -31.58
N ALA A 270 -44.97 49.07 -32.26
CA ALA A 270 -45.68 49.07 -33.54
C ALA A 270 -47.16 49.50 -33.40
N GLU A 271 -47.83 49.13 -32.32
CA GLU A 271 -49.18 49.59 -32.00
C GLU A 271 -49.21 51.08 -31.67
N ASP A 272 -48.32 51.57 -30.80
CA ASP A 272 -48.20 53.00 -30.47
C ASP A 272 -47.93 53.85 -31.73
N LEU A 273 -47.09 53.35 -32.65
CA LEU A 273 -46.84 54.02 -33.92
C LEU A 273 -48.07 54.03 -34.84
N LYS A 274 -48.87 52.96 -34.84
CA LYS A 274 -50.15 52.91 -35.58
C LYS A 274 -51.16 53.89 -34.99
N GLU A 275 -51.28 53.97 -33.66
CA GLU A 275 -52.16 54.91 -32.98
C GLU A 275 -51.73 56.36 -33.24
N LYS A 276 -50.43 56.68 -33.13
CA LYS A 276 -49.91 58.02 -33.47
C LYS A 276 -50.19 58.39 -34.93
N LYS A 277 -50.02 57.44 -35.87
CA LYS A 277 -50.36 57.65 -37.28
C LYS A 277 -51.86 57.91 -37.46
N ARG A 278 -52.73 57.15 -36.78
CA ARG A 278 -54.19 57.40 -36.79
C ARG A 278 -54.53 58.77 -36.20
N ALA A 279 -53.96 59.13 -35.05
CA ALA A 279 -54.19 60.43 -34.41
C ALA A 279 -53.73 61.59 -35.31
N HIS A 280 -52.56 61.48 -35.96
CA HIS A 280 -52.11 62.49 -36.93
C HIS A 280 -53.04 62.59 -38.15
N GLN A 281 -53.53 61.46 -38.66
CA GLN A 281 -54.51 61.45 -39.74
C GLN A 281 -55.85 62.07 -39.31
N GLU A 282 -56.33 61.78 -38.11
CA GLU A 282 -57.53 62.39 -37.54
C GLU A 282 -57.38 63.90 -37.37
N ILE A 283 -56.24 64.38 -36.86
CA ILE A 283 -55.95 65.81 -36.74
C ILE A 283 -55.91 66.46 -38.12
N ALA A 284 -55.24 65.86 -39.10
CA ALA A 284 -55.15 66.39 -40.46
C ALA A 284 -56.52 66.46 -41.16
N VAL A 285 -57.38 65.46 -40.96
CA VAL A 285 -58.75 65.46 -41.49
C VAL A 285 -59.61 66.50 -40.76
N ARG A 286 -59.49 66.64 -39.43
CA ARG A 286 -60.20 67.68 -38.67
C ARG A 286 -59.76 69.09 -39.07
N THR A 287 -58.47 69.33 -39.28
CA THR A 287 -57.98 70.65 -39.71
C THR A 287 -58.40 70.96 -41.14
N SER A 288 -58.37 70.00 -42.07
CA SER A 288 -58.90 70.21 -43.42
C SER A 288 -60.40 70.53 -43.41
N MET A 289 -61.18 69.82 -42.58
CA MET A 289 -62.61 70.10 -42.38
C MET A 289 -62.87 71.51 -41.83
N LEU A 290 -62.10 71.94 -40.82
CA LEU A 290 -62.24 73.29 -40.25
C LEU A 290 -61.89 74.39 -41.26
N VAL A 291 -60.83 74.19 -42.05
CA VAL A 291 -60.44 75.13 -43.13
C VAL A 291 -61.55 75.21 -44.18
N LYS A 292 -62.06 74.07 -44.67
CA LYS A 292 -63.11 74.05 -45.69
C LYS A 292 -64.46 74.59 -45.21
N LYS A 293 -64.83 74.31 -43.94
CA LYS A 293 -66.01 74.91 -43.30
C LYS A 293 -65.88 76.43 -43.20
N ARG A 294 -64.67 76.95 -43.01
CA ARG A 294 -64.39 78.39 -42.93
C ARG A 294 -64.40 79.07 -44.31
N THR A 295 -63.99 78.36 -45.37
CA THR A 295 -63.93 78.88 -46.75
C THR A 295 -65.18 78.58 -47.59
N LYS A 296 -66.19 77.88 -47.05
CA LYS A 296 -67.43 77.43 -47.73
C LYS A 296 -67.19 76.62 -49.01
N GLN A 297 -66.06 75.93 -49.11
CA GLN A 297 -65.77 75.05 -50.25
C GLN A 297 -66.36 73.64 -50.02
N PRO A 298 -66.95 73.00 -51.05
CA PRO A 298 -67.41 71.61 -50.95
C PRO A 298 -66.22 70.66 -50.75
N MET A 299 -66.44 69.55 -50.01
CA MET A 299 -65.41 68.53 -49.81
C MET A 299 -65.21 67.69 -51.08
N THR A 300 -64.03 67.10 -51.27
CA THR A 300 -63.80 66.17 -52.38
C THR A 300 -64.20 64.74 -51.96
N LEU A 301 -64.57 63.90 -52.94
CA LEU A 301 -65.07 62.53 -52.69
C LEU A 301 -64.05 61.67 -51.89
N GLU A 302 -62.76 61.88 -52.11
CA GLU A 302 -61.69 61.15 -51.42
C GLU A 302 -61.57 61.55 -49.94
N GLU A 303 -61.82 62.82 -49.61
CA GLU A 303 -61.80 63.32 -48.24
C GLU A 303 -63.03 62.85 -47.45
N VAL A 304 -64.20 62.78 -48.10
CA VAL A 304 -65.42 62.22 -47.49
C VAL A 304 -65.22 60.75 -47.16
N ARG A 305 -64.65 59.96 -48.08
CA ARG A 305 -64.30 58.56 -47.80
C ARG A 305 -63.25 58.42 -46.70
N ALA A 306 -62.27 59.32 -46.64
CA ALA A 306 -61.27 59.32 -45.57
C ALA A 306 -61.91 59.64 -44.20
N HIS A 307 -62.84 60.58 -44.14
CA HIS A 307 -63.59 60.90 -42.92
C HIS A 307 -64.48 59.75 -42.47
N GLU A 308 -65.26 59.18 -43.39
CA GLU A 308 -66.16 58.06 -43.09
C GLU A 308 -65.38 56.84 -42.59
N LYS A 309 -64.21 56.56 -43.19
CA LYS A 309 -63.32 55.47 -42.78
C LYS A 309 -62.66 55.68 -41.41
N LEU A 310 -62.38 56.93 -41.01
CA LEU A 310 -61.73 57.25 -39.73
C LEU A 310 -62.73 57.42 -38.58
N PHE A 311 -63.89 58.04 -38.82
CA PHE A 311 -64.85 58.41 -37.78
C PHE A 311 -66.19 57.67 -37.85
N GLY A 312 -66.40 56.83 -38.87
CA GLY A 312 -67.62 56.03 -39.04
C GLY A 312 -68.88 56.84 -39.31
N LYS A 313 -68.75 58.12 -39.69
CA LYS A 313 -69.86 59.05 -39.93
C LYS A 313 -69.78 59.63 -41.34
N ALA A 314 -70.88 59.48 -42.08
CA ALA A 314 -71.06 60.12 -43.38
C ALA A 314 -71.20 61.64 -43.20
N VAL A 315 -70.46 62.40 -44.01
CA VAL A 315 -70.54 63.86 -44.07
C VAL A 315 -71.26 64.23 -45.37
N PRO A 316 -72.24 65.16 -45.35
CA PRO A 316 -72.90 65.59 -46.56
C PRO A 316 -71.88 66.25 -47.50
N PHE A 317 -71.86 65.76 -48.76
CA PHE A 317 -71.03 66.22 -49.86
C PHE A 317 -71.67 67.42 -50.56
#